data_AF-A0A7J3BQT2-F1
#
_entry.id   AF-A0A7J3BQT2-F1
#
_cell.length_a   1.000
_cell.length_b   1.000
_cell.length_c   1.000
_cell.angle_alpha   90.00
_cell.angle_beta   90.00
_cell.angle_gamma   90.00
#
_symmetry.space_group_name_H-M   'P 1'
#
loop_
_entity.id
_entity.type
_entity.pdbx_description
1 polymer ?
#
loop_
_entity_poly.entity_id
_entity_poly.type
_entity_poly.pdbx_seq_one_letter_code
_entity_poly.pdbx_strand_id
1 'polypeptide(L)'
;MRKQEYASQIEYYLKNSNYEKAQALVGEMAKNYPNDAVTHYLKAKIHFLKKDYEAALEEGKMTCKFCRTRNDKIKCAILLASTLFLLSRYKEAYEILSRFKDEKDAEIKELLIFVCLALGKEDEARNFYKELFAINQTMAEKLFMKLVS
;
A
#
# COMPACT_ATOMS: atom_id res chain seq x y z
N MET A 1 23.58 3.60 12.57
CA MET A 1 22.63 4.53 11.91
C MET A 1 21.31 4.51 12.66
N ARG A 2 20.63 5.66 12.81
CA ARG A 2 19.33 5.71 13.51
C ARG A 2 18.21 5.17 12.60
N LYS A 3 17.14 4.63 13.17
CA LYS A 3 15.99 4.11 12.42
C LYS A 3 15.45 5.06 11.34
N GLN A 4 15.28 6.33 11.69
CA GLN A 4 14.77 7.35 10.76
C GLN A 4 15.73 7.61 9.61
N GLU A 5 17.04 7.55 9.87
CA GLU A 5 18.07 7.77 8.86
C GLU A 5 18.14 6.62 7.85
N TYR A 6 18.02 5.36 8.32
CA TYR A 6 17.80 4.21 7.45
C TYR A 6 16.59 4.44 6.53
N ALA A 7 15.43 4.74 7.13
CA ALA A 7 14.19 4.91 6.39
C ALA A 7 14.28 6.02 5.33
N SER A 8 14.86 7.18 5.67
CA SER A 8 15.04 8.29 4.73
C SER A 8 15.96 7.93 3.55
N GLN A 9 17.08 7.24 3.79
CA GLN A 9 17.99 6.82 2.73
C GLN A 9 17.38 5.72 1.85
N ILE A 10 16.67 4.76 2.45
CA ILE A 10 15.95 3.73 1.69
C ILE A 10 14.91 4.38 0.78
N GLU A 11 14.09 5.31 1.32
CA GLU A 11 13.10 6.05 0.52
C GLU A 11 13.76 6.85 -0.61
N TYR A 12 14.94 7.44 -0.37
CA TYR A 12 15.71 8.11 -1.43
C TYR A 12 16.12 7.13 -2.53
N TYR A 13 16.68 5.96 -2.18
CA TYR A 13 17.05 4.95 -3.17
C TYR A 13 15.84 4.43 -3.95
N LEU A 14 14.71 4.20 -3.28
CA LEU A 14 13.47 3.78 -3.91
C LEU A 14 12.95 4.81 -4.92
N LYS A 15 12.97 6.11 -4.58
CA LYS A 15 12.58 7.19 -5.51
C LYS A 15 13.45 7.24 -6.76
N ASN A 16 14.72 6.86 -6.65
CA ASN A 16 15.67 6.79 -7.76
C ASN A 16 15.72 5.40 -8.42
N SER A 17 14.76 4.52 -8.12
CA SER A 17 14.69 3.14 -8.63
C SER A 17 15.96 2.30 -8.37
N ASN A 18 16.75 2.67 -7.36
CA ASN A 18 17.95 1.94 -6.97
C ASN A 18 17.58 0.85 -5.96
N TYR A 19 16.91 -0.19 -6.45
CA TYR A 19 16.35 -1.24 -5.60
C TYR A 19 17.42 -2.07 -4.92
N GLU A 20 18.61 -2.21 -5.52
CA GLU A 20 19.74 -2.96 -4.95
C GLU A 20 20.28 -2.28 -3.70
N LYS A 21 20.52 -0.96 -3.74
CA LYS A 21 20.96 -0.21 -2.55
C LYS A 21 19.88 -0.15 -1.49
N ALA A 22 18.61 0.02 -1.89
CA ALA A 22 17.49 -0.05 -0.96
C ALA A 22 17.42 -1.41 -0.26
N GLN A 23 17.61 -2.52 -1.00
CA GLN A 23 17.60 -3.88 -0.49
C GLN A 23 18.76 -4.14 0.49
N ALA A 24 19.97 -3.69 0.15
CA ALA A 24 21.13 -3.83 1.03
C ALA A 24 20.89 -3.09 2.36
N LEU A 25 20.45 -1.83 2.27
CA LEU A 25 20.26 -0.98 3.43
C LEU A 25 19.09 -1.42 4.31
N VAL A 26 17.99 -1.92 3.74
CA VAL A 26 16.90 -2.50 4.54
C VAL A 26 17.33 -3.82 5.21
N GLY A 27 18.27 -4.56 4.62
CA GLY A 27 18.88 -5.73 5.24
C GLY A 27 19.67 -5.38 6.51
N GLU A 28 20.43 -4.29 6.49
CA GLU A 28 21.11 -3.76 7.67
C GLU A 28 20.12 -3.24 8.73
N MET A 29 19.07 -2.54 8.28
CA MET A 29 18.00 -2.08 9.16
C MET A 29 17.31 -3.25 9.86
N ALA A 30 17.04 -4.36 9.15
CA ALA A 30 16.40 -5.55 9.70
C ALA A 30 17.24 -6.27 10.76
N LYS A 31 18.58 -6.23 10.66
CA LYS A 31 19.46 -6.76 11.72
C LYS A 31 19.35 -5.96 13.02
N ASN A 32 19.20 -4.65 12.91
CA ASN A 32 19.13 -3.74 14.06
C ASN A 32 17.71 -3.59 14.62
N TYR A 33 16.70 -3.73 13.78
CA TYR A 33 15.28 -3.50 14.11
C TYR A 33 14.38 -4.61 13.51
N PRO A 34 14.54 -5.88 13.95
CA PRO A 34 13.89 -7.04 13.32
C PRO A 34 12.39 -7.13 13.56
N ASN A 35 11.86 -6.47 14.59
CA ASN A 35 10.45 -6.48 14.98
C ASN A 35 9.83 -5.07 14.92
N ASP A 36 10.17 -4.32 13.87
CA ASP A 36 9.70 -2.95 13.67
C ASP A 36 8.87 -2.83 12.40
N ALA A 37 7.71 -2.18 12.52
CA ALA A 37 6.76 -2.03 11.43
C ALA A 37 7.37 -1.31 10.21
N VAL A 38 8.23 -0.31 10.43
CA VAL A 38 8.85 0.46 9.35
C VAL A 38 9.84 -0.41 8.59
N THR A 39 10.63 -1.23 9.28
CA THR A 39 11.55 -2.18 8.64
C THR A 39 10.80 -3.12 7.70
N HIS A 40 9.75 -3.76 8.20
CA HIS A 40 8.93 -4.68 7.39
C HIS A 40 8.20 -3.94 6.26
N TYR A 41 7.71 -2.72 6.51
CA TYR A 41 7.04 -1.91 5.49
C TYR A 41 7.99 -1.58 4.32
N LEU A 42 9.22 -1.19 4.62
CA LEU A 42 10.20 -0.86 3.58
C LEU A 42 10.61 -2.10 2.79
N LYS A 43 10.78 -3.26 3.44
CA LYS A 43 10.99 -4.53 2.74
C LYS A 43 9.82 -4.86 1.81
N ALA A 44 8.59 -4.82 2.33
CA ALA A 44 7.39 -5.08 1.56
C ALA A 44 7.28 -4.15 0.35
N LYS A 45 7.57 -2.86 0.53
CA LYS A 45 7.61 -1.86 -0.54
C LYS A 45 8.69 -2.16 -1.58
N ILE A 46 9.89 -2.57 -1.17
CA ILE A 46 10.95 -2.97 -2.10
C ILE A 46 10.52 -4.19 -2.92
N HIS A 47 9.99 -5.24 -2.29
CA HIS A 47 9.48 -6.42 -2.99
C HIS A 47 8.35 -6.06 -3.95
N PHE A 48 7.41 -5.22 -3.52
CA PHE A 48 6.31 -4.73 -4.35
C PHE A 48 6.81 -4.01 -5.61
N LEU A 49 7.78 -3.11 -5.46
CA LEU A 49 8.38 -2.37 -6.59
C LEU A 49 9.17 -3.29 -7.53
N LYS A 50 9.77 -4.35 -7.00
CA LYS A 50 10.42 -5.41 -7.78
C LYS A 50 9.44 -6.43 -8.37
N LYS A 51 8.12 -6.24 -8.17
CA LYS A 51 7.03 -7.14 -8.59
C LYS A 51 7.07 -8.53 -7.96
N ASP A 52 7.78 -8.66 -6.85
CA ASP A 52 7.81 -9.86 -6.02
C ASP A 52 6.66 -9.78 -5.01
N TYR A 53 5.43 -9.96 -5.52
CA TYR A 53 4.22 -9.71 -4.75
C TYR A 53 4.01 -10.69 -3.60
N GLU A 54 4.50 -11.92 -3.71
CA GLU A 54 4.41 -12.89 -2.60
C GLU A 54 5.32 -12.49 -1.43
N ALA A 55 6.57 -12.10 -1.69
CA ALA A 55 7.42 -11.59 -0.62
C ALA A 55 6.91 -10.26 -0.05
N ALA A 56 6.34 -9.40 -0.91
CA ALA A 56 5.70 -8.16 -0.47
C ALA A 56 4.52 -8.43 0.46
N LEU A 57 3.73 -9.46 0.18
CA LEU A 57 2.60 -9.89 0.99
C LEU A 57 3.06 -10.35 2.38
N GLU A 58 4.07 -11.21 2.44
CA GLU A 58 4.58 -11.73 3.72
C GLU A 58 5.16 -10.62 4.60
N GLU A 59 6.00 -9.74 4.03
CA GLU A 59 6.54 -8.61 4.76
C GLU A 59 5.44 -7.59 5.14
N GLY A 60 4.41 -7.40 4.29
CA GLY A 60 3.26 -6.55 4.59
C GLY A 60 2.42 -7.06 5.77
N LYS A 61 2.23 -8.39 5.89
CA LYS A 61 1.60 -9.00 7.08
C LYS A 61 2.42 -8.69 8.34
N MET A 62 3.75 -8.78 8.26
CA MET A 62 4.64 -8.43 9.36
C MET A 62 4.57 -6.95 9.73
N THR A 63 4.46 -6.04 8.74
CA THR A 63 4.18 -4.62 8.99
C THR A 63 2.93 -4.46 9.86
N CYS A 64 1.81 -5.05 9.43
CA CYS A 64 0.53 -4.93 10.12
C CYS A 64 0.57 -5.51 11.54
N LYS A 65 1.35 -6.58 11.77
CA LYS A 65 1.57 -7.15 13.11
C LYS A 65 2.21 -6.17 14.10
N PHE A 66 3.10 -5.29 13.61
CA PHE A 66 3.86 -4.37 14.45
C PHE A 66 3.38 -2.92 14.38
N CYS A 67 2.40 -2.58 13.54
CA CYS A 67 1.80 -1.25 13.47
C CYS A 67 1.22 -0.81 14.82
N ARG A 68 1.54 0.41 15.25
CA ARG A 68 1.05 0.97 16.53
C ARG A 68 0.07 2.11 16.31
N THR A 69 0.35 2.98 15.36
CA THR A 69 -0.48 4.16 15.10
C THR A 69 -1.54 3.86 14.05
N ARG A 70 -2.62 4.65 14.04
CA ARG A 70 -3.65 4.54 13.00
C ARG A 70 -3.10 4.85 11.60
N ASN A 71 -2.20 5.82 11.50
CA ASN A 71 -1.54 6.17 10.25
C ASN A 71 -0.67 5.01 9.71
N ASP A 72 0.04 4.29 10.58
CA ASP A 72 0.81 3.11 10.17
C ASP A 72 -0.11 2.00 9.65
N LYS A 73 -1.26 1.81 10.30
CA LYS A 73 -2.26 0.82 9.88
C LYS A 73 -2.86 1.15 8.52
N ILE A 74 -3.12 2.43 8.23
CA ILE A 74 -3.60 2.88 6.91
C ILE A 74 -2.54 2.59 5.84
N LYS A 75 -1.29 2.99 6.06
CA LYS A 75 -0.18 2.70 5.12
C LYS A 75 0.02 1.20 4.90
N CYS A 76 -0.09 0.40 5.97
CA CYS A 76 -0.04 -1.06 5.83
C CYS A 76 -1.21 -1.57 4.98
N ALA A 77 -2.43 -1.10 5.26
CA ALA A 77 -3.63 -1.51 4.53
C ALA A 77 -3.54 -1.21 3.03
N ILE A 78 -3.07 -0.02 2.66
CA ILE A 78 -2.85 0.38 1.26
C ILE A 78 -1.84 -0.55 0.58
N LEU A 79 -0.65 -0.75 1.16
CA LEU A 79 0.38 -1.60 0.57
C LEU A 79 -0.08 -3.06 0.46
N LEU A 80 -0.68 -3.58 1.52
CA LEU A 80 -1.13 -4.96 1.59
C LEU A 80 -2.28 -5.23 0.62
N ALA A 81 -3.26 -4.33 0.55
CA ALA A 81 -4.38 -4.45 -0.38
C ALA A 81 -3.93 -4.28 -1.84
N SER A 82 -3.01 -3.36 -2.14
CA SER A 82 -2.42 -3.22 -3.48
C SER A 82 -1.71 -4.50 -3.90
N THR A 83 -0.95 -5.11 -2.97
CA THR A 83 -0.25 -6.38 -3.21
C THR A 83 -1.24 -7.51 -3.48
N LEU A 84 -2.27 -7.64 -2.65
CA LEU A 84 -3.33 -8.65 -2.82
C LEU A 84 -4.11 -8.45 -4.13
N PHE A 85 -4.37 -7.21 -4.53
CA PHE A 85 -5.01 -6.90 -5.80
C PHE A 85 -4.18 -7.40 -6.99
N LEU A 86 -2.86 -7.18 -6.98
CA LEU A 86 -1.95 -7.67 -8.02
C LEU A 86 -1.78 -9.20 -8.03
N LEU A 87 -2.05 -9.85 -6.90
CA LEU A 87 -2.15 -11.30 -6.80
C LEU A 87 -3.55 -11.84 -7.14
N SER A 88 -4.46 -10.99 -7.64
CA SER A 88 -5.87 -11.33 -7.91
C SER A 88 -6.67 -11.82 -6.69
N ARG A 89 -6.20 -11.52 -5.49
CA ARG A 89 -6.84 -11.86 -4.20
C ARG A 89 -7.79 -10.74 -3.77
N TYR A 90 -8.73 -10.39 -4.65
CA TYR A 90 -9.58 -9.20 -4.51
C TYR A 90 -10.45 -9.20 -3.26
N LYS A 91 -10.96 -10.37 -2.84
CA LYS A 91 -11.79 -10.48 -1.63
C LYS A 91 -10.99 -10.08 -0.38
N GLU A 92 -9.77 -10.57 -0.25
CA GLU A 92 -8.89 -10.24 0.89
C GLU A 92 -8.47 -8.76 0.86
N ALA A 93 -8.19 -8.22 -0.33
CA ALA A 93 -7.91 -6.79 -0.49
C ALA A 93 -9.09 -5.94 0.00
N TYR A 94 -10.33 -6.33 -0.36
CA TYR A 94 -11.56 -5.65 0.08
C TYR A 94 -11.74 -5.76 1.60
N GLU A 95 -11.54 -6.93 2.19
CA GLU A 95 -11.66 -7.15 3.64
C GLU A 95 -10.68 -6.28 4.45
N ILE A 96 -9.50 -6.01 3.91
CA ILE A 96 -8.53 -5.10 4.53
C ILE A 96 -8.97 -3.65 4.40
N LEU A 97 -9.29 -3.20 3.19
CA LEU A 97 -9.64 -1.81 2.92
C LEU A 97 -10.97 -1.40 3.55
N SER A 98 -11.95 -2.32 3.64
CA SER A 98 -13.27 -2.05 4.21
C SER A 98 -13.23 -1.63 5.68
N ARG A 99 -12.17 -1.99 6.42
CA ARG A 99 -11.93 -1.53 7.80
C ARG A 99 -11.56 -0.05 7.89
N PHE A 100 -11.14 0.53 6.77
CA PHE A 100 -10.74 1.93 6.63
C PHE A 100 -11.65 2.66 5.63
N LYS A 101 -12.80 2.08 5.27
CA LYS A 101 -13.69 2.64 4.26
C LYS A 101 -14.23 4.02 4.63
N ASP A 102 -14.27 4.39 5.91
CA ASP A 102 -14.75 5.70 6.35
C ASP A 102 -13.63 6.74 6.46
N GLU A 103 -12.37 6.36 6.18
CA GLU A 103 -11.25 7.29 6.15
C GLU A 103 -11.40 8.26 4.97
N LYS A 104 -11.08 9.53 5.22
CA LYS A 104 -11.00 10.56 4.17
C LYS A 104 -9.63 10.51 3.48
N ASP A 105 -9.28 9.34 2.99
CA ASP A 105 -8.02 9.07 2.30
C ASP A 105 -8.29 8.68 0.85
N ALA A 106 -7.78 9.47 -0.08
CA ALA A 106 -8.06 9.30 -1.50
C ALA A 106 -7.50 7.98 -2.07
N GLU A 107 -6.36 7.51 -1.55
CA GLU A 107 -5.73 6.27 -2.01
C GLU A 107 -6.54 5.04 -1.56
N ILE A 108 -7.10 5.06 -0.36
CA ILE A 108 -8.06 4.04 0.09
C ILE A 108 -9.28 4.01 -0.83
N LYS A 109 -9.86 5.16 -1.19
CA LYS A 109 -11.03 5.21 -2.08
C LYS A 109 -10.71 4.69 -3.47
N GLU A 110 -9.58 5.11 -4.06
CA GLU A 110 -9.13 4.64 -5.36
C GLU A 110 -8.96 3.11 -5.35
N LEU A 111 -8.29 2.54 -4.35
CA LEU A 111 -8.13 1.09 -4.23
C LEU A 111 -9.46 0.36 -4.01
N LEU A 112 -10.37 0.90 -3.19
CA LEU A 112 -11.70 0.33 -3.00
C LEU A 112 -12.49 0.30 -4.31
N ILE A 113 -12.38 1.33 -5.15
CA ILE A 113 -13.03 1.35 -6.48
C ILE A 113 -12.49 0.20 -7.33
N PHE A 114 -11.16 0.09 -7.48
CA PHE A 114 -10.56 -0.98 -8.29
C PHE A 114 -10.93 -2.38 -7.78
N VAL A 115 -10.86 -2.59 -6.47
CA VAL A 115 -11.21 -3.87 -5.85
C VAL A 115 -12.69 -4.20 -6.02
N CYS A 116 -13.59 -3.21 -5.85
CA CYS A 116 -15.03 -3.42 -6.06
C CYS A 116 -15.35 -3.76 -7.51
N LEU A 117 -14.74 -3.07 -8.48
CA LEU A 117 -14.90 -3.39 -9.90
C LEU A 117 -14.43 -4.81 -10.22
N ALA A 118 -13.27 -5.23 -9.71
CA ALA A 118 -12.77 -6.59 -9.88
C ALA A 118 -13.67 -7.67 -9.25
N LEU A 119 -14.46 -7.30 -8.23
CA LEU A 119 -15.43 -8.17 -7.56
C LEU A 119 -16.84 -8.09 -8.18
N GLY A 120 -17.08 -7.27 -9.20
CA GLY A 120 -18.42 -7.03 -9.77
C GLY A 120 -19.35 -6.21 -8.86
N LYS A 121 -18.82 -5.51 -7.87
CA LYS A 121 -19.57 -4.67 -6.91
C LYS A 121 -19.71 -3.24 -7.43
N GLU A 122 -20.38 -3.07 -8.56
CA GLU A 122 -20.43 -1.79 -9.27
C GLU A 122 -21.08 -0.65 -8.46
N ASP A 123 -22.12 -0.95 -7.67
CA ASP A 123 -22.79 0.06 -6.84
C ASP A 123 -21.87 0.60 -5.74
N GLU A 124 -21.09 -0.28 -5.10
CA GLU A 124 -20.09 0.13 -4.11
C GLU A 124 -18.97 0.94 -4.76
N ALA A 125 -18.47 0.48 -5.91
CA ALA A 125 -17.45 1.20 -6.68
C ALA A 125 -17.92 2.62 -7.04
N ARG A 126 -19.17 2.77 -7.48
CA ARG A 126 -19.77 4.07 -7.80
C ARG A 126 -19.89 4.97 -6.58
N ASN A 127 -20.24 4.43 -5.42
CA ASN A 127 -20.31 5.20 -4.18
C ASN A 127 -18.92 5.69 -3.76
N PHE A 128 -17.91 4.80 -3.76
CA PHE A 128 -16.54 5.21 -3.45
C PHE A 128 -15.97 6.19 -4.47
N TYR A 129 -16.37 6.12 -5.75
CA TYR A 129 -16.00 7.12 -6.74
C TYR A 129 -16.57 8.50 -6.42
N LYS A 130 -17.83 8.60 -5.98
CA LYS A 130 -18.41 9.89 -5.55
C LYS A 130 -17.65 10.47 -4.36
N GLU A 131 -17.27 9.62 -3.41
CA GLU A 131 -16.47 10.04 -2.25
C GLU A 131 -15.06 10.48 -2.66
N LEU A 132 -14.40 9.73 -3.55
CA LEU A 132 -13.11 10.12 -4.12
C LEU A 132 -13.21 11.47 -4.84
N PHE A 133 -14.26 11.69 -5.64
CA PHE A 133 -14.49 12.96 -6.32
C PHE A 133 -14.63 14.13 -5.35
N ALA A 134 -15.31 13.92 -4.21
CA ALA A 134 -15.46 14.94 -3.17
C ALA A 134 -14.15 15.23 -2.40
N ILE A 135 -13.27 14.24 -2.23
CA ILE A 135 -12.00 14.38 -1.49
C ILE A 135 -10.88 14.89 -2.40
N ASN A 136 -10.80 14.38 -3.63
CA ASN A 136 -9.75 14.65 -4.59
C ASN A 136 -10.29 14.54 -6.03
N GLN A 137 -10.93 15.61 -6.48
CA GLN A 137 -11.53 15.71 -7.81
C GLN A 137 -10.53 15.37 -8.93
N THR A 138 -9.31 15.91 -8.88
CA THR A 138 -8.29 15.67 -9.91
C THR A 138 -7.88 14.19 -9.99
N MET A 139 -7.82 13.48 -8.86
CA MET A 139 -7.57 12.03 -8.86
C MET A 139 -8.76 11.26 -9.42
N ALA A 140 -9.98 11.63 -9.04
CA ALA A 140 -11.20 11.01 -9.58
C ALA A 140 -11.31 11.17 -11.09
N GLU A 141 -11.05 12.36 -11.63
CA GLU A 141 -11.06 12.62 -13.08
C GLU A 141 -10.01 11.78 -13.81
N LYS A 142 -8.78 11.71 -13.28
CA LYS A 142 -7.73 10.84 -13.83
C LYS A 142 -8.13 9.37 -13.81
N LEU A 143 -8.76 8.92 -12.74
CA LEU A 143 -9.25 7.55 -12.62
C LEU A 143 -10.35 7.26 -13.65
N PHE A 144 -11.32 8.16 -13.80
CA PHE A 144 -12.38 8.02 -14.79
C PHE A 144 -11.82 7.87 -16.19
N MET A 145 -10.87 8.73 -16.58
CA MET A 145 -10.22 8.66 -17.90
C MET A 145 -9.54 7.31 -18.14
N LYS A 146 -8.90 6.70 -17.13
CA LYS A 146 -8.29 5.37 -17.24
C LYS A 146 -9.29 4.23 -17.40
N LEU A 147 -10.51 4.40 -16.88
CA LEU A 147 -11.55 3.36 -16.92
C LEU A 147 -12.34 3.37 -18.23
N VAL A 148 -12.36 4.49 -18.94
CA VAL A 148 -13.09 4.65 -20.22
C VAL A 148 -12.19 4.65 -21.46
N SER A 149 -10.87 4.68 -21.28
CA SER A 149 -9.86 4.57 -22.36
C SER A 149 -9.59 3.12 -22.73
#